data_AF-A0A1H2VCI5-F1
#
_entry.id   AF-A0A1H2VCI5-F1
#
_cell.length_a   1.000
_cell.length_b   1.000
_cell.length_c   1.000
_cell.angle_alpha   90.00
_cell.angle_beta   90.00
_cell.angle_gamma   90.00
#
_symmetry.space_group_name_H-M   'P 1'
#
loop_
_entity.id
_entity.type
_entity.pdbx_description
1 polymer ?
#
loop_
_entity_poly.entity_id
_entity_poly.type
_entity_poly.pdbx_seq_one_letter_code
_entity_poly.pdbx_strand_id
1 'polypeptide(L)'
;MNKKRLVVLMTTLVVLFGTVFNVSVASAASTFSNTKSVLVAVGSSYATLSDSQIQSIANSNVTDFVLVPDGSTKYNNSENNYKSVLAPKVVDLANRIISKNSNAKIWIGTPGVDASIASTSYTPINNYLTTVKNSLGSTKWSNNVVGVYMNMEAIWGNVDYSNLMTNPSIKLMNDLSYSVHTSLAKKFMWAPYYGYGTSAATLIKNMGYVVNKTNIFDLVLIQPHYYFDSTVKSNLDGVYYSVQKQAVTYRDGVVVVPKTSSTVIGVDMEGDWHLRYPSVDSTYIDRYNEQVNKYTSLKGNYPFAFYIGYGSDGSDLVALTASYVSPFYNY
;
A
#
# COMPACT_ATOMS: atom_id res chain seq x y z
N MET A 1 -76.40 -24.23 -19.82
CA MET A 1 -75.62 -24.05 -21.07
C MET A 1 -74.25 -23.46 -20.74
N ASN A 2 -73.18 -24.20 -21.06
CA ASN A 2 -71.79 -23.83 -21.35
C ASN A 2 -71.10 -22.68 -20.57
N LYS A 3 -70.15 -23.00 -19.66
CA LYS A 3 -68.70 -23.21 -19.91
C LYS A 3 -67.97 -21.97 -20.44
N LYS A 4 -67.15 -21.35 -19.58
CA LYS A 4 -65.68 -21.29 -19.70
C LYS A 4 -65.06 -20.65 -18.44
N ARG A 5 -64.27 -21.43 -17.70
CA ARG A 5 -63.34 -20.97 -16.67
C ARG A 5 -62.07 -20.48 -17.38
N LEU A 6 -61.65 -19.25 -17.11
CA LEU A 6 -60.30 -18.77 -17.40
C LEU A 6 -59.59 -18.60 -16.06
N VAL A 7 -58.66 -19.51 -15.76
CA VAL A 7 -57.74 -19.37 -14.62
C VAL A 7 -56.53 -18.61 -15.16
N VAL A 8 -56.37 -17.36 -14.74
CA VAL A 8 -55.13 -16.61 -14.97
C VAL A 8 -54.24 -16.85 -13.75
N LEU A 9 -53.19 -17.65 -13.95
CA LEU A 9 -52.05 -17.72 -13.04
C LEU A 9 -51.31 -16.37 -13.17
N MET A 10 -51.38 -15.51 -12.16
CA MET A 10 -50.43 -14.41 -12.01
C MET A 10 -49.20 -14.94 -11.29
N THR A 11 -48.13 -15.18 -12.05
CA THR A 11 -46.80 -15.43 -11.54
C THR A 11 -46.25 -14.12 -10.98
N THR A 12 -46.15 -14.00 -9.67
CA THR A 12 -45.45 -12.88 -9.01
C THR A 12 -43.96 -13.01 -9.29
N LEU A 13 -43.48 -12.26 -10.27
CA LEU A 13 -42.05 -12.06 -10.54
C LEU A 13 -41.46 -11.26 -9.37
N VAL A 14 -40.79 -11.95 -8.45
CA VAL A 14 -39.94 -11.29 -7.44
C VAL A 14 -38.71 -10.75 -8.19
N VAL A 15 -38.76 -9.48 -8.59
CA VAL A 15 -37.58 -8.75 -9.02
C VAL A 15 -36.75 -8.48 -7.78
N LEU A 16 -35.74 -9.33 -7.56
CA LEU A 16 -34.65 -9.08 -6.61
C LEU A 16 -33.86 -7.89 -7.16
N PHE A 17 -34.28 -6.67 -6.82
CA PHE A 17 -33.41 -5.51 -6.97
C PHE A 17 -32.25 -5.72 -6.02
N GLY A 18 -31.09 -6.06 -6.58
CA GLY A 18 -29.83 -6.08 -5.87
C GLY A 18 -29.65 -4.74 -5.18
N THR A 19 -29.71 -4.74 -3.86
CA THR A 19 -29.23 -3.64 -3.03
C THR A 19 -27.75 -3.49 -3.32
N VAL A 20 -27.42 -2.58 -4.24
CA VAL A 20 -26.10 -2.00 -4.34
C VAL A 20 -25.86 -1.36 -2.98
N PHE A 21 -25.00 -1.97 -2.17
CA PHE A 21 -24.51 -1.34 -0.96
C PHE A 21 -23.76 -0.08 -1.38
N ASN A 22 -24.46 1.06 -1.39
CA ASN A 22 -23.84 2.37 -1.30
C ASN A 22 -23.23 2.47 0.11
N VAL A 23 -22.10 1.78 0.31
CA VAL A 23 -21.16 2.15 1.36
C VAL A 23 -20.78 3.58 1.03
N SER A 24 -21.33 4.54 1.77
CA SER A 24 -20.98 5.94 1.58
C SER A 24 -19.45 6.05 1.57
N VAL A 25 -18.89 6.88 0.69
CA VAL A 25 -17.43 7.09 0.57
C VAL A 25 -16.77 7.33 1.95
N ALA A 26 -17.52 7.92 2.88
CA ALA A 26 -17.12 8.16 4.28
C ALA A 26 -16.94 6.88 5.13
N SER A 27 -17.74 5.83 4.92
CA SER A 27 -17.69 4.61 5.78
C SER A 27 -16.61 3.61 5.39
N ALA A 28 -16.03 3.71 4.19
CA ALA A 28 -14.85 2.92 3.82
C ALA A 28 -13.57 3.52 4.43
N ALA A 29 -13.42 4.85 4.37
CA ALA A 29 -12.23 5.56 4.86
C ALA A 29 -12.03 5.48 6.38
N SER A 30 -13.11 5.31 7.16
CA SER A 30 -13.04 5.27 8.64
C SER A 30 -12.16 4.15 9.18
N THR A 31 -12.02 3.03 8.46
CA THR A 31 -11.23 1.86 8.91
C THR A 31 -9.73 2.14 9.01
N PHE A 32 -9.21 3.05 8.17
CA PHE A 32 -7.78 3.39 8.12
C PHE A 32 -7.51 4.89 8.33
N SER A 33 -8.52 5.68 8.69
CA SER A 33 -8.42 7.14 8.87
C SER A 33 -7.33 7.60 9.86
N ASN A 34 -6.91 6.71 10.78
CA ASN A 34 -5.85 6.97 11.75
C ASN A 34 -4.47 6.41 11.35
N THR A 35 -4.32 5.83 10.16
CA THR A 35 -3.03 5.31 9.68
C THR A 35 -2.07 6.47 9.43
N LYS A 36 -1.04 6.56 10.26
CA LYS A 36 0.07 7.52 10.16
C LYS A 36 1.35 6.74 9.90
N SER A 37 1.53 6.32 8.66
CA SER A 37 2.59 5.40 8.27
C SER A 37 3.88 6.08 7.83
N VAL A 38 5.01 5.41 8.06
CA VAL A 38 6.29 5.66 7.40
C VAL A 38 6.87 4.34 6.86
N LEU A 39 7.45 4.38 5.66
CA LEU A 39 8.18 3.24 5.10
C LEU A 39 9.61 3.22 5.66
N VAL A 40 10.03 2.04 6.11
CA VAL A 40 11.36 1.79 6.66
C VAL A 40 11.96 0.60 5.93
N ALA A 41 13.01 0.84 5.15
CA ALA A 41 13.73 -0.19 4.44
C ALA A 41 14.63 -1.03 5.37
N VAL A 42 14.71 -2.33 5.11
CA VAL A 42 15.35 -3.31 6.01
C VAL A 42 16.29 -4.23 5.26
N GLY A 43 17.60 -4.02 5.35
CA GLY A 43 18.55 -5.01 4.84
C GLY A 43 19.95 -4.46 4.64
N SER A 44 20.78 -5.22 3.93
CA SER A 44 22.24 -4.96 3.80
C SER A 44 22.58 -3.71 3.00
N SER A 45 21.71 -3.30 2.08
CA SER A 45 21.87 -2.08 1.28
C SER A 45 21.36 -0.84 2.01
N TYR A 46 20.76 -0.99 3.19
CA TYR A 46 20.19 0.09 3.99
C TYR A 46 20.87 0.17 5.36
N ALA A 47 20.80 1.37 5.95
CA ALA A 47 21.31 1.59 7.29
C ALA A 47 20.66 0.65 8.31
N THR A 48 21.48 0.05 9.18
CA THR A 48 20.95 -0.51 10.42
C THR A 48 20.66 0.64 11.36
N LEU A 49 19.38 0.95 11.57
CA LEU A 49 18.97 1.98 12.52
C LEU A 49 19.47 1.63 13.92
N SER A 50 20.10 2.57 14.61
CA SER A 50 20.46 2.46 16.03
C SER A 50 19.22 2.55 16.93
N ASP A 51 19.35 2.12 18.18
CA ASP A 51 18.25 2.16 19.15
C ASP A 51 17.77 3.58 19.43
N SER A 52 18.65 4.58 19.41
CA SER A 52 18.28 5.98 19.59
C SER A 52 17.51 6.53 18.39
N GLN A 53 17.88 6.13 17.17
CA GLN A 53 17.12 6.48 15.95
C GLN A 53 15.73 5.84 15.98
N ILE A 54 15.62 4.56 16.33
CA ILE A 54 14.34 3.87 16.47
C ILE A 54 13.48 4.55 17.55
N GLN A 55 14.07 4.86 18.71
CA GLN A 55 13.37 5.58 19.78
C GLN A 55 12.82 6.92 19.30
N SER A 56 13.60 7.66 18.51
CA SER A 56 13.21 8.97 17.99
C SER A 56 12.00 8.87 17.05
N ILE A 57 11.99 7.89 16.14
CA ILE A 57 10.88 7.67 15.22
C ILE A 57 9.66 7.11 16.00
N ALA A 58 9.88 6.18 16.93
CA ALA A 58 8.83 5.56 17.73
C ALA A 58 8.11 6.54 18.69
N ASN A 59 8.80 7.61 19.09
CA ASN A 59 8.25 8.71 19.91
C ASN A 59 7.60 9.82 19.08
N SER A 60 7.63 9.73 17.76
CA SER A 60 6.98 10.69 16.87
C SER A 60 5.48 10.43 16.75
N ASN A 61 4.78 11.22 15.92
CA ASN A 61 3.37 11.01 15.62
C ASN A 61 3.09 9.83 14.68
N VAL A 62 4.13 9.18 14.17
CA VAL A 62 4.02 7.96 13.37
C VAL A 62 3.51 6.83 14.25
N THR A 63 2.43 6.19 13.82
CA THR A 63 1.83 5.04 14.51
C THR A 63 2.10 3.73 13.79
N ASP A 64 2.31 3.81 12.48
CA ASP A 64 2.42 2.67 11.59
C ASP A 64 3.81 2.62 10.91
N PHE A 65 4.41 1.45 10.87
CA PHE A 65 5.75 1.21 10.34
C PHE A 65 5.67 0.14 9.26
N VAL A 66 6.00 0.52 8.03
CA VAL A 66 6.03 -0.41 6.89
C VAL A 66 7.45 -0.90 6.69
N LEU A 67 7.72 -2.13 7.11
CA LEU A 67 9.07 -2.71 7.10
C LEU A 67 9.31 -3.37 5.75
N VAL A 68 10.00 -2.67 4.86
CA VAL A 68 10.25 -3.11 3.50
C VAL A 68 11.60 -3.83 3.44
N PRO A 69 11.66 -5.17 3.32
CA PRO A 69 12.94 -5.86 3.20
C PRO A 69 13.67 -5.40 1.94
N ASP A 70 14.99 -5.29 2.06
CA ASP A 70 15.91 -4.86 1.01
C ASP A 70 15.68 -5.67 -0.26
N GLY A 71 15.52 -4.93 -1.35
CA GLY A 71 15.40 -5.46 -2.69
C GLY A 71 16.71 -5.96 -3.28
N SER A 72 17.75 -6.23 -2.47
CA SER A 72 19.05 -6.72 -2.95
C SER A 72 18.86 -7.93 -3.84
N THR A 73 18.85 -7.65 -5.14
CA THR A 73 18.82 -8.54 -6.29
C THR A 73 18.29 -9.94 -6.01
N LYS A 74 17.04 -10.13 -6.42
CA LYS A 74 16.35 -11.41 -6.55
C LYS A 74 15.81 -11.89 -5.21
N TYR A 75 14.51 -12.19 -5.19
CA TYR A 75 14.05 -13.48 -4.69
C TYR A 75 15.04 -14.54 -5.19
N ASN A 76 16.15 -14.76 -4.48
CA ASN A 76 17.18 -15.68 -4.92
C ASN A 76 16.79 -17.03 -4.35
N ASN A 77 15.71 -17.57 -4.95
CA ASN A 77 15.16 -18.92 -5.13
C ASN A 77 15.31 -19.95 -4.00
N SER A 78 15.94 -19.64 -2.88
CA SER A 78 16.28 -20.60 -1.84
C SER A 78 15.60 -20.23 -0.54
N GLU A 79 14.99 -21.25 0.03
CA GLU A 79 14.39 -21.22 1.36
C GLU A 79 15.32 -20.66 2.43
N ASN A 80 16.61 -20.95 2.31
CA ASN A 80 17.63 -20.47 3.23
C ASN A 80 17.77 -18.94 3.22
N ASN A 81 17.69 -18.28 2.07
CA ASN A 81 17.90 -16.83 2.00
C ASN A 81 16.78 -16.05 2.70
N TYR A 82 15.51 -16.36 2.41
CA TYR A 82 14.43 -15.62 3.05
C TYR A 82 14.31 -15.96 4.55
N LYS A 83 14.58 -17.21 4.96
CA LYS A 83 14.50 -17.62 6.37
C LYS A 83 15.64 -17.11 7.23
N SER A 84 16.87 -17.19 6.72
CA SER A 84 18.07 -16.95 7.53
C SER A 84 18.68 -15.57 7.35
N VAL A 85 18.27 -14.81 6.32
CA VAL A 85 18.81 -13.47 6.03
C VAL A 85 17.74 -12.39 6.13
N LEU A 86 16.64 -12.50 5.39
CA LEU A 86 15.64 -11.43 5.33
C LEU A 86 14.71 -11.42 6.55
N ALA A 87 14.12 -12.57 6.90
CA ALA A 87 13.16 -12.64 8.01
C ALA A 87 13.79 -12.18 9.35
N PRO A 88 15.01 -12.58 9.74
CA PRO A 88 15.60 -12.17 11.00
C PRO A 88 15.81 -10.66 11.10
N LYS A 89 16.18 -9.98 10.00
CA LYS A 89 16.35 -8.52 9.98
C LYS A 89 15.03 -7.78 10.17
N VAL A 90 13.96 -8.25 9.52
CA VAL A 90 12.61 -7.67 9.69
C VAL A 90 12.07 -7.94 11.09
N VAL A 91 12.28 -9.14 11.63
CA VAL A 91 11.88 -9.51 13.00
C VAL A 91 12.64 -8.69 14.04
N ASP A 92 13.95 -8.49 13.87
CA ASP A 92 14.76 -7.66 14.75
C ASP A 92 14.24 -6.22 14.81
N LEU A 93 14.07 -5.59 13.65
CA LEU A 93 13.59 -4.20 13.59
C LEU A 93 12.17 -4.07 14.16
N ALA A 94 11.26 -4.98 13.83
CA ALA A 94 9.92 -5.00 14.40
C ALA A 94 9.95 -5.12 15.92
N ASN A 95 10.76 -6.03 16.47
CA ASN A 95 10.91 -6.19 17.92
C ASN A 95 11.46 -4.93 18.58
N ARG A 96 12.46 -4.29 17.98
CA ARG A 96 13.06 -3.06 18.49
C ARG A 96 12.06 -1.91 18.48
N ILE A 97 11.31 -1.70 17.40
CA ILE A 97 10.22 -0.71 17.33
C ILE A 97 9.17 -0.99 18.42
N ILE A 98 8.65 -2.22 18.50
CA ILE A 98 7.63 -2.61 19.49
C ILE A 98 8.13 -2.42 20.93
N SER A 99 9.43 -2.66 21.19
CA SER A 99 10.02 -2.43 22.52
C SER A 99 10.07 -0.96 22.91
N LYS A 100 10.17 -0.04 21.94
CA LYS A 100 10.19 1.41 22.17
C LYS A 100 8.77 2.01 22.21
N ASN A 101 7.85 1.42 21.46
CA ASN A 101 6.43 1.79 21.44
C ASN A 101 5.58 0.52 21.32
N SER A 102 5.03 0.06 22.45
CA SER A 102 4.22 -1.16 22.51
C SER A 102 2.91 -1.08 21.72
N ASN A 103 2.47 0.12 21.34
CA ASN A 103 1.28 0.37 20.55
C ASN A 103 1.57 0.48 19.04
N ALA A 104 2.84 0.45 18.65
CA ALA A 104 3.26 0.53 17.25
C ALA A 104 2.56 -0.53 16.40
N LYS A 105 2.15 -0.10 15.21
CA LYS A 105 1.49 -0.92 14.18
C LYS A 105 2.48 -1.27 13.10
N ILE A 106 2.65 -2.55 12.81
CA ILE A 106 3.66 -3.05 11.90
C ILE A 106 3.00 -3.61 10.65
N TRP A 107 3.47 -3.17 9.49
CA TRP A 107 3.19 -3.77 8.18
C TRP A 107 4.45 -4.49 7.70
N ILE A 108 4.34 -5.80 7.43
CA ILE A 108 5.47 -6.61 6.96
C ILE A 108 5.51 -6.56 5.44
N GLY A 109 6.55 -5.93 4.87
CA GLY A 109 6.78 -5.91 3.43
C GLY A 109 7.13 -7.30 2.90
N THR A 110 6.60 -7.64 1.73
CA THR A 110 7.08 -8.79 0.97
C THR A 110 8.51 -8.54 0.50
N PRO A 111 9.30 -9.59 0.23
CA PRO A 111 10.53 -9.44 -0.56
C PRO A 111 10.22 -8.75 -1.89
N GLY A 112 11.24 -8.09 -2.48
CA GLY A 112 11.10 -7.47 -3.80
C GLY A 112 10.64 -8.48 -4.84
N VAL A 113 9.53 -8.17 -5.50
CA VAL A 113 9.01 -8.93 -6.64
C VAL A 113 9.44 -8.19 -7.90
N ASP A 114 9.84 -8.90 -8.95
CA ASP A 114 10.04 -8.33 -10.28
C ASP A 114 9.20 -9.09 -11.32
N ALA A 115 9.25 -8.64 -12.57
CA ALA A 115 8.49 -9.23 -13.67
C ALA A 115 8.79 -10.74 -13.90
N SER A 116 10.01 -11.20 -13.57
CA SER A 116 10.37 -12.61 -13.69
C SER A 116 9.77 -13.44 -12.54
N ILE A 117 9.74 -12.87 -11.33
CA ILE A 117 9.24 -13.51 -10.11
C ILE A 117 7.71 -13.56 -10.07
N ALA A 118 7.04 -12.56 -10.65
CA ALA A 118 5.58 -12.52 -10.80
C ALA A 118 5.00 -13.78 -11.49
N SER A 119 5.82 -14.53 -12.23
CA SER A 119 5.41 -15.67 -13.04
C SER A 119 5.65 -17.06 -12.43
N THR A 120 6.36 -17.18 -11.30
CA THR A 120 6.91 -18.47 -10.87
C THR A 120 6.16 -19.14 -9.72
N SER A 121 5.96 -18.45 -8.58
CA SER A 121 5.21 -18.97 -7.42
C SER A 121 5.14 -17.96 -6.27
N TYR A 122 3.99 -17.89 -5.58
CA TYR A 122 3.85 -17.13 -4.34
C TYR A 122 4.42 -17.85 -3.10
N THR A 123 4.71 -19.16 -3.19
CA THR A 123 5.05 -20.02 -2.04
C THR A 123 6.22 -19.49 -1.21
N PRO A 124 7.36 -19.08 -1.79
CA PRO A 124 8.47 -18.54 -1.01
C PRO A 124 8.16 -17.19 -0.32
N ILE A 125 7.30 -16.34 -0.92
CA ILE A 125 6.82 -15.13 -0.23
C ILE A 125 5.98 -15.55 0.98
N ASN A 126 5.09 -16.52 0.82
CA ASN A 126 4.28 -17.03 1.92
C ASN A 126 5.12 -17.68 3.03
N ASN A 127 6.15 -18.46 2.66
CA ASN A 127 7.04 -19.09 3.63
C ASN A 127 7.88 -18.03 4.38
N TYR A 128 8.31 -16.97 3.71
CA TYR A 128 8.94 -15.82 4.34
C TYR A 128 8.02 -15.19 5.39
N LEU A 129 6.78 -14.85 5.01
CA LEU A 129 5.80 -14.24 5.92
C LEU A 129 5.47 -15.15 7.10
N THR A 130 5.35 -16.46 6.85
CA THR A 130 5.14 -17.48 7.89
C THR A 130 6.33 -17.54 8.85
N THR A 131 7.56 -17.44 8.33
CA THR A 131 8.77 -17.42 9.16
C THR A 131 8.78 -16.17 10.05
N VAL A 132 8.50 -14.98 9.50
CA VAL A 132 8.40 -13.74 10.27
C VAL A 132 7.33 -13.85 11.36
N LYS A 133 6.13 -14.38 11.04
CA LYS A 133 5.04 -14.63 12.00
C LYS A 133 5.49 -15.51 13.16
N ASN A 134 6.11 -16.64 12.85
CA ASN A 134 6.55 -17.60 13.85
C ASN A 134 7.65 -17.02 14.75
N SER A 135 8.59 -16.27 14.17
CA SER A 135 9.69 -15.64 14.92
C SER A 135 9.25 -14.46 15.79
N LEU A 136 8.23 -13.69 15.39
CA LEU A 136 7.64 -12.63 16.24
C LEU A 136 6.83 -13.21 17.42
N GLY A 137 6.29 -14.42 17.25
CA GLY A 137 5.40 -15.06 18.20
C GLY A 137 3.97 -14.52 18.13
N SER A 138 3.03 -15.32 18.64
CA SER A 138 1.59 -15.08 18.51
C SER A 138 1.13 -13.74 19.13
N THR A 139 1.68 -13.37 20.28
CA THR A 139 1.29 -12.14 20.99
C THR A 139 1.59 -10.88 20.19
N LYS A 140 2.84 -10.70 19.73
CA LYS A 140 3.24 -9.54 18.92
C LYS A 140 2.58 -9.57 17.55
N TRP A 141 2.48 -10.75 16.94
CA TRP A 141 1.75 -10.90 15.68
C TRP A 141 0.30 -10.43 15.82
N SER A 142 -0.40 -10.80 16.89
CA SER A 142 -1.79 -10.40 17.12
C SER A 142 -1.92 -8.90 17.40
N ASN A 143 -1.09 -8.37 18.30
CA ASN A 143 -1.30 -7.04 18.88
C ASN A 143 -0.68 -5.90 18.07
N ASN A 144 0.45 -6.18 17.38
CA ASN A 144 1.26 -5.17 16.71
C ASN A 144 1.24 -5.29 15.20
N VAL A 145 1.21 -6.50 14.63
CA VAL A 145 1.20 -6.65 13.17
C VAL A 145 -0.21 -6.40 12.63
N VAL A 146 -0.37 -5.37 11.80
CA VAL A 146 -1.65 -5.01 11.16
C VAL A 146 -1.83 -5.77 9.86
N GLY A 147 -0.76 -5.88 9.08
CA GLY A 147 -0.86 -6.32 7.71
C GLY A 147 0.45 -6.68 7.04
N VAL A 148 0.30 -7.05 5.78
CA VAL A 148 1.39 -7.31 4.83
C VAL A 148 1.37 -6.20 3.78
N TYR A 149 2.55 -5.74 3.37
CA TYR A 149 2.74 -4.74 2.33
C TYR A 149 3.32 -5.40 1.07
N MET A 150 2.65 -5.24 -0.07
CA MET A 150 3.13 -5.74 -1.36
C MET A 150 4.23 -4.84 -1.91
N ASN A 151 5.48 -5.33 -1.87
CA ASN A 151 6.66 -4.62 -2.35
C ASN A 151 6.84 -4.80 -3.87
N MET A 152 5.92 -4.18 -4.61
CA MET A 152 5.88 -4.12 -6.07
C MET A 152 5.18 -2.81 -6.43
N GLU A 153 5.72 -1.99 -7.31
CA GLU A 153 5.20 -0.62 -7.51
C GLU A 153 4.40 -0.46 -8.81
N ALA A 154 4.35 -1.51 -9.64
CA ALA A 154 3.60 -1.54 -10.89
C ALA A 154 3.15 -2.96 -11.26
N ILE A 155 2.15 -3.05 -12.14
CA ILE A 155 1.72 -4.33 -12.74
C ILE A 155 2.55 -4.57 -14.01
N TRP A 156 3.30 -5.67 -14.03
CA TRP A 156 4.08 -6.06 -15.20
C TRP A 156 3.29 -6.96 -16.16
N GLY A 157 3.63 -6.86 -17.44
CA GLY A 157 3.01 -7.63 -18.52
C GLY A 157 1.68 -7.05 -19.00
N ASN A 158 1.11 -7.68 -20.02
CA ASN A 158 -0.17 -7.28 -20.59
C ASN A 158 -1.32 -7.64 -19.65
N VAL A 159 -2.33 -6.77 -19.57
CA VAL A 159 -3.54 -6.99 -18.77
C VAL A 159 -4.72 -7.25 -19.69
N ASP A 160 -5.32 -8.43 -19.55
CA ASP A 160 -6.66 -8.69 -20.08
C ASP A 160 -7.69 -8.12 -19.09
N TYR A 161 -8.29 -6.99 -19.46
CA TYR A 161 -9.29 -6.31 -18.63
C TYR A 161 -10.61 -7.08 -18.46
N SER A 162 -10.85 -8.12 -19.26
CA SER A 162 -11.99 -9.03 -19.09
C SER A 162 -11.67 -10.19 -18.16
N ASN A 163 -10.39 -10.55 -18.00
CA ASN A 163 -9.93 -11.60 -17.12
C ASN A 163 -8.55 -11.27 -16.52
N LEU A 164 -8.56 -10.47 -15.44
CA LEU A 164 -7.35 -9.93 -14.82
C LEU A 164 -6.37 -11.02 -14.32
N MET A 165 -6.88 -12.21 -13.97
CA MET A 165 -6.08 -13.30 -13.39
C MET A 165 -5.20 -14.01 -14.44
N THR A 166 -5.35 -13.70 -15.72
CA THR A 166 -4.42 -14.15 -16.77
C THR A 166 -3.08 -13.42 -16.70
N ASN A 167 -3.03 -12.23 -16.09
CA ASN A 167 -1.78 -11.52 -15.84
C ASN A 167 -1.07 -12.14 -14.62
N PRO A 168 0.19 -12.60 -14.75
CA PRO A 168 0.91 -13.26 -13.65
C PRO A 168 1.10 -12.37 -12.41
N SER A 169 1.38 -11.08 -12.59
CA SER A 169 1.55 -10.13 -11.47
C SER A 169 0.26 -10.00 -10.67
N ILE A 170 -0.89 -9.89 -11.36
CA ILE A 170 -2.20 -9.80 -10.71
C ILE A 170 -2.56 -11.12 -10.02
N LYS A 171 -2.31 -12.25 -10.69
CA LYS A 171 -2.53 -13.57 -10.09
C LYS A 171 -1.70 -13.77 -8.83
N LEU A 172 -0.42 -13.41 -8.85
CA LEU A 172 0.46 -13.47 -7.67
C LEU A 172 -0.11 -12.64 -6.52
N MET A 173 -0.50 -11.38 -6.78
CA MET A 173 -1.12 -10.52 -5.76
C MET A 173 -2.39 -11.15 -5.19
N ASN A 174 -3.24 -11.75 -6.04
CA ASN A 174 -4.48 -12.40 -5.62
C ASN A 174 -4.24 -13.65 -4.77
N ASP A 175 -3.33 -14.53 -5.19
CA ASP A 175 -2.99 -15.74 -4.43
C ASP A 175 -2.39 -15.38 -3.06
N LEU A 176 -1.53 -14.35 -3.03
CA LEU A 176 -0.95 -13.85 -1.79
C LEU A 176 -2.00 -13.20 -0.89
N SER A 177 -2.90 -12.38 -1.45
CA SER A 177 -4.03 -11.79 -0.75
C SER A 177 -4.86 -12.85 -0.03
N TYR A 178 -5.23 -13.92 -0.73
CA TYR A 178 -5.96 -15.04 -0.13
C TYR A 178 -5.21 -15.63 1.07
N SER A 179 -3.90 -15.87 0.95
CA SER A 179 -3.10 -16.38 2.06
C SER A 179 -2.98 -15.39 3.23
N VAL A 180 -2.81 -14.09 2.95
CA VAL A 180 -2.74 -13.03 3.95
C VAL A 180 -4.04 -12.94 4.76
N HIS A 181 -5.19 -12.99 4.09
CA HIS A 181 -6.50 -12.93 4.76
C HIS A 181 -6.84 -14.22 5.51
N THR A 182 -6.59 -15.39 4.91
CA THR A 182 -7.06 -16.67 5.47
C THR A 182 -6.07 -17.34 6.42
N SER A 183 -4.78 -17.34 6.07
CA SER A 183 -3.73 -18.09 6.81
C SER A 183 -3.01 -17.20 7.83
N LEU A 184 -2.81 -15.93 7.46
CA LEU A 184 -2.14 -14.96 8.33
C LEU A 184 -3.14 -14.17 9.20
N ALA A 185 -4.41 -14.09 8.77
CA ALA A 185 -5.49 -13.32 9.39
C ALA A 185 -5.14 -11.83 9.54
N LYS A 186 -4.59 -11.24 8.47
CA LYS A 186 -4.08 -9.87 8.42
C LYS A 186 -4.60 -9.09 7.22
N LYS A 187 -4.36 -7.78 7.23
CA LYS A 187 -4.69 -6.86 6.13
C LYS A 187 -3.63 -6.88 5.04
N PHE A 188 -4.01 -6.54 3.80
CA PHE A 188 -3.08 -6.47 2.68
C PHE A 188 -3.05 -5.07 2.04
N MET A 189 -1.86 -4.49 1.96
CA MET A 189 -1.62 -3.12 1.50
C MET A 189 -0.71 -3.08 0.26
N TRP A 190 -0.92 -2.07 -0.60
CA TRP A 190 -0.10 -1.81 -1.77
C TRP A 190 0.15 -0.31 -1.97
N ALA A 191 1.37 0.07 -2.39
CA ALA A 191 1.68 1.46 -2.74
C ALA A 191 2.20 1.57 -4.19
N PRO A 192 1.30 1.62 -5.19
CA PRO A 192 1.69 1.73 -6.60
C PRO A 192 2.09 3.15 -6.99
N TYR A 193 2.99 3.26 -7.97
CA TYR A 193 3.13 4.51 -8.74
C TYR A 193 1.88 4.77 -9.57
N TYR A 194 1.42 6.01 -9.56
CA TYR A 194 0.22 6.39 -10.31
C TYR A 194 0.41 6.21 -11.83
N GLY A 195 1.39 6.90 -12.42
CA GLY A 195 1.76 6.72 -13.82
C GLY A 195 2.76 7.76 -14.33
N TYR A 196 3.78 7.31 -15.04
CA TYR A 196 4.89 8.13 -15.53
C TYR A 196 5.41 7.62 -16.88
N GLY A 197 6.28 8.43 -17.52
CA GLY A 197 6.84 8.13 -18.82
C GLY A 197 5.79 7.93 -19.94
N THR A 198 6.18 7.22 -21.00
CA THR A 198 5.34 7.00 -22.19
C THR A 198 4.13 6.09 -21.93
N SER A 199 4.16 5.29 -20.87
CA SER A 199 3.11 4.33 -20.52
C SER A 199 2.19 4.81 -19.38
N ALA A 200 2.24 6.09 -19.00
CA ALA A 200 1.53 6.62 -17.84
C ALA A 200 0.04 6.26 -17.79
N ALA A 201 -0.68 6.43 -18.90
CA ALA A 201 -2.11 6.11 -18.97
C ALA A 201 -2.40 4.61 -18.78
N THR A 202 -1.52 3.74 -19.28
CA THR A 202 -1.62 2.29 -19.12
C THR A 202 -1.35 1.88 -17.68
N LEU A 203 -0.37 2.49 -17.01
CA LEU A 203 -0.09 2.24 -15.58
C LEU A 203 -1.30 2.60 -14.71
N ILE A 204 -1.87 3.80 -14.91
CA ILE A 204 -3.09 4.24 -14.22
C ILE A 204 -4.24 3.28 -14.49
N LYS A 205 -4.42 2.85 -15.76
CA LYS A 205 -5.50 1.94 -16.14
C LYS A 205 -5.36 0.57 -15.48
N ASN A 206 -4.16 -0.03 -15.51
CA ASN A 206 -3.88 -1.33 -14.89
C ASN A 206 -4.17 -1.28 -13.38
N MET A 207 -3.64 -0.27 -12.68
CA MET A 207 -3.89 -0.04 -11.27
C MET A 207 -5.40 0.13 -11.01
N GLY A 208 -6.09 0.95 -11.81
CA GLY A 208 -7.51 1.19 -11.62
C GLY A 208 -8.37 -0.07 -11.76
N TYR A 209 -8.07 -0.96 -12.71
CA TYR A 209 -8.77 -2.24 -12.81
C TYR A 209 -8.53 -3.14 -11.60
N VAL A 210 -7.29 -3.26 -11.12
CA VAL A 210 -7.00 -4.07 -9.93
C VAL A 210 -7.68 -3.48 -8.69
N VAL A 211 -7.45 -2.19 -8.42
CA VAL A 211 -7.92 -1.52 -7.20
C VAL A 211 -9.44 -1.36 -7.19
N ASN A 212 -10.08 -1.02 -8.31
CA ASN A 212 -11.52 -0.77 -8.33
C ASN A 212 -12.35 -2.05 -8.49
N LYS A 213 -11.83 -3.11 -9.11
CA LYS A 213 -12.62 -4.32 -9.43
C LYS A 213 -12.36 -5.52 -8.54
N THR A 214 -11.25 -5.56 -7.82
CA THR A 214 -10.86 -6.72 -7.02
C THR A 214 -10.75 -6.39 -5.54
N ASN A 215 -10.97 -7.38 -4.66
CA ASN A 215 -10.73 -7.26 -3.22
C ASN A 215 -9.36 -7.79 -2.83
N ILE A 216 -8.37 -7.70 -3.73
CA ILE A 216 -6.99 -8.13 -3.43
C ILE A 216 -6.44 -7.34 -2.24
N PHE A 217 -6.62 -6.03 -2.24
CA PHE A 217 -6.08 -5.14 -1.21
C PHE A 217 -7.17 -4.58 -0.31
N ASP A 218 -6.90 -4.52 1.00
CA ASP A 218 -7.69 -3.74 1.94
C ASP A 218 -7.39 -2.24 1.83
N LEU A 219 -6.12 -1.91 1.58
CA LEU A 219 -5.60 -0.54 1.56
C LEU A 219 -4.64 -0.32 0.37
N VAL A 220 -4.82 0.76 -0.36
CA VAL A 220 -3.92 1.20 -1.41
C VAL A 220 -3.50 2.64 -1.16
N LEU A 221 -2.20 2.89 -1.05
CA LEU A 221 -1.62 4.22 -0.81
C LEU A 221 -0.88 4.66 -2.07
N ILE A 222 -1.52 5.49 -2.88
CA ILE A 222 -1.00 5.78 -4.22
C ILE A 222 0.18 6.76 -4.13
N GLN A 223 1.30 6.39 -4.75
CA GLN A 223 2.49 7.22 -4.92
C GLN A 223 2.35 8.15 -6.14
N PRO A 224 2.41 9.49 -5.99
CA PRO A 224 2.23 10.41 -7.11
C PRO A 224 3.37 10.40 -8.13
N HIS A 225 4.57 9.95 -7.78
CA HIS A 225 5.81 10.03 -8.57
C HIS A 225 6.32 11.44 -8.89
N TYR A 226 5.53 12.49 -8.60
CA TYR A 226 5.87 13.87 -8.94
C TYR A 226 7.12 14.37 -8.19
N TYR A 227 7.33 13.91 -6.95
CA TYR A 227 8.50 14.31 -6.17
C TYR A 227 9.81 13.94 -6.89
N PHE A 228 9.84 12.81 -7.58
CA PHE A 228 11.01 12.34 -8.32
C PHE A 228 10.99 12.77 -9.80
N ASP A 229 9.81 12.92 -10.41
CA ASP A 229 9.63 13.34 -11.80
C ASP A 229 8.77 14.60 -11.91
N SER A 230 9.42 15.75 -12.10
CA SER A 230 8.73 17.04 -12.24
C SER A 230 7.79 17.13 -13.45
N THR A 231 7.91 16.24 -14.43
CA THR A 231 7.07 16.27 -15.65
C THR A 231 5.65 15.76 -15.42
N VAL A 232 5.41 15.06 -14.30
CA VAL A 232 4.11 14.44 -14.00
C VAL A 232 3.33 15.16 -12.90
N LYS A 233 3.47 16.48 -12.76
CA LYS A 233 2.73 17.30 -11.77
C LYS A 233 1.23 16.99 -11.69
N SER A 234 0.59 16.75 -12.84
CA SER A 234 -0.82 16.35 -12.91
C SER A 234 -1.19 15.05 -12.18
N ASN A 235 -0.20 14.22 -11.80
CA ASN A 235 -0.45 13.06 -10.94
C ASN A 235 -0.99 13.49 -9.57
N LEU A 236 -0.61 14.67 -9.07
CA LEU A 236 -1.15 15.21 -7.82
C LEU A 236 -2.69 15.32 -7.86
N ASP A 237 -3.24 15.75 -8.99
CA ASP A 237 -4.68 15.85 -9.19
C ASP A 237 -5.34 14.48 -9.25
N GLY A 238 -4.78 13.56 -10.04
CA GLY A 238 -5.31 12.21 -10.18
C GLY A 238 -5.33 11.42 -8.86
N VAL A 239 -4.27 11.51 -8.06
CA VAL A 239 -4.23 10.90 -6.72
C VAL A 239 -5.29 11.54 -5.81
N TYR A 240 -5.36 12.87 -5.77
CA TYR A 240 -6.36 13.58 -4.97
C TYR A 240 -7.79 13.17 -5.31
N TYR A 241 -8.15 13.14 -6.61
CA TYR A 241 -9.46 12.69 -7.05
C TYR A 241 -9.71 11.22 -6.72
N SER A 242 -8.68 10.37 -6.82
CA SER A 242 -8.79 8.96 -6.50
C SER A 242 -9.14 8.72 -5.03
N VAL A 243 -8.51 9.48 -4.13
CA VAL A 243 -8.80 9.43 -2.68
C VAL A 243 -10.19 10.00 -2.38
N GLN A 244 -10.52 11.19 -2.90
CA GLN A 244 -11.82 11.83 -2.67
C GLN A 244 -12.99 10.96 -3.14
N LYS A 245 -12.86 10.31 -4.30
CA LYS A 245 -13.90 9.43 -4.85
C LYS A 245 -13.83 8.00 -4.32
N GLN A 246 -12.78 7.67 -3.56
CA GLN A 246 -12.41 6.32 -3.17
C GLN A 246 -12.39 5.34 -4.34
N ALA A 247 -12.02 5.79 -5.54
CA ALA A 247 -11.89 4.96 -6.74
C ALA A 247 -10.76 5.53 -7.59
N VAL A 248 -9.88 4.68 -8.14
CA VAL A 248 -8.81 5.15 -9.02
C VAL A 248 -9.39 5.87 -10.22
N THR A 249 -8.89 7.09 -10.43
CA THR A 249 -9.23 7.97 -11.54
C THR A 249 -8.06 8.11 -12.51
N TYR A 250 -8.28 8.75 -13.65
CA TYR A 250 -7.23 9.42 -14.42
C TYR A 250 -6.98 10.83 -13.85
N ARG A 251 -5.99 11.53 -14.39
CA ARG A 251 -5.55 12.87 -13.93
C ARG A 251 -6.65 13.94 -14.01
N ASP A 252 -7.60 13.78 -14.93
CA ASP A 252 -8.78 14.63 -15.08
C ASP A 252 -9.92 14.28 -14.09
N GLY A 253 -9.71 13.28 -13.24
CA GLY A 253 -10.69 12.80 -12.26
C GLY A 253 -11.73 11.83 -12.83
N VAL A 254 -11.66 11.44 -14.10
CA VAL A 254 -12.55 10.40 -14.65
C VAL A 254 -12.18 9.05 -14.03
N VAL A 255 -13.15 8.35 -13.43
CA VAL A 255 -12.94 7.04 -12.81
C VAL A 255 -12.54 6.03 -13.90
N VAL A 256 -11.42 5.32 -13.70
CA VAL A 256 -10.86 4.38 -14.69
C VAL A 256 -11.87 3.30 -15.07
N VAL A 257 -12.53 2.72 -14.05
CA VAL A 257 -13.58 1.71 -14.18
C VAL A 257 -14.44 1.76 -12.91
N PRO A 258 -15.77 1.55 -12.98
CA PRO A 258 -16.63 1.60 -11.80
C PRO A 258 -16.12 0.70 -10.67
N LYS A 259 -16.05 1.26 -9.46
CA LYS A 259 -15.59 0.54 -8.29
C LYS A 259 -16.64 -0.41 -7.76
N THR A 260 -16.21 -1.64 -7.56
CA THR A 260 -16.97 -2.72 -6.94
C THR A 260 -16.21 -3.36 -5.77
N SER A 261 -14.94 -2.99 -5.56
CA SER A 261 -14.14 -3.44 -4.43
C SER A 261 -14.39 -2.62 -3.16
N SER A 262 -14.04 -3.20 -2.01
CA SER A 262 -14.03 -2.52 -0.71
C SER A 262 -12.71 -1.84 -0.36
N THR A 263 -11.73 -1.85 -1.27
CA THR A 263 -10.39 -1.29 -1.03
C THR A 263 -10.44 0.19 -0.67
N VAL A 264 -9.78 0.57 0.42
CA VAL A 264 -9.61 1.97 0.82
C VAL A 264 -8.42 2.57 0.07
N ILE A 265 -8.58 3.81 -0.40
CA ILE A 265 -7.54 4.53 -1.14
C ILE A 265 -7.03 5.71 -0.32
N GLY A 266 -5.72 5.80 -0.16
CA GLY A 266 -5.01 6.91 0.47
C GLY A 266 -3.82 7.36 -0.36
N VAL A 267 -2.93 8.12 0.26
CA VAL A 267 -1.74 8.71 -0.37
C VAL A 267 -0.48 8.14 0.25
N ASP A 268 0.50 7.81 -0.57
CA ASP A 268 1.88 7.62 -0.11
C ASP A 268 2.71 8.83 -0.56
N MET A 269 3.04 9.68 0.40
CA MET A 269 3.78 10.93 0.20
C MET A 269 5.26 10.63 -0.03
N GLU A 270 5.86 11.26 -1.03
CA GLU A 270 7.25 11.00 -1.41
C GLU A 270 8.19 12.09 -0.90
N GLY A 271 9.34 11.68 -0.37
CA GLY A 271 10.45 12.54 0.03
C GLY A 271 11.77 11.75 0.08
N ASP A 272 12.91 12.43 0.10
CA ASP A 272 14.21 11.79 0.33
C ASP A 272 15.24 12.77 0.93
N TRP A 273 16.51 12.34 0.96
CA TRP A 273 17.64 13.10 1.49
C TRP A 273 17.84 14.48 0.85
N HIS A 274 17.28 14.78 -0.34
CA HIS A 274 17.33 16.13 -0.94
C HIS A 274 16.59 17.20 -0.12
N LEU A 275 15.75 16.79 0.84
CA LEU A 275 15.07 17.70 1.77
C LEU A 275 15.96 18.18 2.92
N ARG A 276 17.24 17.74 2.99
CA ARG A 276 18.14 18.01 4.13
C ARG A 276 19.60 18.28 3.73
N TYR A 277 20.29 19.04 4.58
CA TYR A 277 21.72 19.37 4.48
C TYR A 277 22.61 18.11 4.47
N PRO A 278 23.74 18.10 3.71
CA PRO A 278 24.30 19.19 2.92
C PRO A 278 23.64 19.44 1.57
N SER A 279 22.74 18.55 1.16
CA SER A 279 22.22 18.50 -0.21
C SER A 279 20.79 18.99 -0.31
N VAL A 280 20.48 20.07 0.40
CA VAL A 280 19.16 20.70 0.28
C VAL A 280 18.99 21.21 -1.14
N ASP A 281 18.01 20.66 -1.85
CA ASP A 281 17.63 21.10 -3.18
C ASP A 281 16.24 21.75 -3.12
N SER A 282 16.19 23.05 -3.42
CA SER A 282 14.96 23.83 -3.38
C SER A 282 13.88 23.26 -4.30
N THR A 283 14.24 22.61 -5.41
CA THR A 283 13.28 22.01 -6.33
C THR A 283 12.58 20.79 -5.74
N TYR A 284 13.26 20.02 -4.88
CA TYR A 284 12.64 18.89 -4.16
C TYR A 284 11.82 19.38 -2.98
N ILE A 285 12.26 20.44 -2.29
CA ILE A 285 11.45 21.11 -1.25
C ILE A 285 10.15 21.65 -1.86
N ASP A 286 10.21 22.34 -2.99
CA ASP A 286 9.03 22.91 -3.64
C ASP A 286 8.05 21.79 -4.03
N ARG A 287 8.54 20.71 -4.63
CA ARG A 287 7.71 19.54 -4.98
C ARG A 287 7.11 18.85 -3.77
N TYR A 288 7.84 18.73 -2.67
CA TYR A 288 7.31 18.21 -1.41
C TYR A 288 6.19 19.11 -0.87
N ASN A 289 6.41 20.43 -0.84
CA ASN A 289 5.42 21.40 -0.37
C ASN A 289 4.17 21.41 -1.26
N GLU A 290 4.30 21.21 -2.58
CA GLU A 290 3.15 21.07 -3.47
C GLU A 290 2.32 19.81 -3.17
N GLN A 291 2.94 18.68 -2.81
CA GLN A 291 2.21 17.50 -2.31
C GLN A 291 1.46 17.82 -1.01
N VAL A 292 2.15 18.45 -0.04
CA VAL A 292 1.55 18.84 1.25
C VAL A 292 0.33 19.74 1.03
N ASN A 293 0.49 20.79 0.22
CA ASN A 293 -0.60 21.73 -0.10
C ASN A 293 -1.77 21.03 -0.79
N LYS A 294 -1.49 20.07 -1.69
CA LYS A 294 -2.54 19.33 -2.40
C LYS A 294 -3.35 18.43 -1.46
N TYR A 295 -2.68 17.74 -0.55
CA TYR A 295 -3.30 16.65 0.20
C TYR A 295 -3.69 16.99 1.64
N THR A 296 -3.33 18.18 2.14
CA THR A 296 -3.64 18.59 3.53
C THR A 296 -5.13 18.50 3.87
N SER A 297 -6.03 18.76 2.91
CA SER A 297 -7.49 18.65 3.12
C SER A 297 -8.00 17.22 3.29
N LEU A 298 -7.19 16.22 2.94
CA LEU A 298 -7.50 14.80 3.10
C LEU A 298 -7.05 14.27 4.47
N LYS A 299 -6.17 15.01 5.17
CA LYS A 299 -5.60 14.61 6.46
C LYS A 299 -6.70 14.38 7.50
N GLY A 300 -6.54 13.32 8.31
CA GLY A 300 -7.47 12.92 9.38
C GLY A 300 -8.72 12.20 8.89
N ASN A 301 -9.02 12.24 7.58
CA ASN A 301 -10.15 11.54 6.98
C ASN A 301 -9.72 10.31 6.19
N TYR A 302 -8.51 10.34 5.62
CA TYR A 302 -7.96 9.30 4.75
C TYR A 302 -6.58 8.86 5.22
N PRO A 303 -6.17 7.61 4.92
CA PRO A 303 -4.88 7.09 5.33
C PRO A 303 -3.74 7.74 4.53
N PHE A 304 -2.61 7.94 5.22
CA PHE A 304 -1.37 8.42 4.63
C PHE A 304 -0.20 7.49 5.00
N ALA A 305 0.70 7.31 4.05
CA ALA A 305 2.06 6.86 4.29
C ALA A 305 3.05 7.90 3.77
N PHE A 306 4.31 7.72 4.20
CA PHE A 306 5.44 8.45 3.67
C PHE A 306 6.52 7.47 3.23
N TYR A 307 6.83 7.47 1.94
CA TYR A 307 8.06 6.95 1.40
C TYR A 307 9.14 8.00 1.56
N ILE A 308 10.06 7.76 2.50
CA ILE A 308 11.21 8.62 2.75
C ILE A 308 12.48 7.87 2.36
N GLY A 309 13.10 8.26 1.25
CA GLY A 309 14.43 7.76 0.87
C GLY A 309 15.49 8.26 1.86
N TYR A 310 16.29 7.34 2.43
CA TYR A 310 17.36 7.69 3.36
C TYR A 310 18.69 7.03 2.98
N GLY A 311 19.79 7.73 3.27
CA GLY A 311 21.15 7.25 3.06
C GLY A 311 21.56 6.09 3.97
N SER A 312 22.80 5.65 3.82
CA SER A 312 23.36 4.44 4.44
C SER A 312 23.50 4.46 5.97
N ASP A 313 23.26 5.59 6.65
CA ASP A 313 23.31 5.72 8.12
C ASP A 313 21.94 5.91 8.79
N GLY A 314 20.87 6.07 8.00
CA GLY A 314 19.49 6.21 8.49
C GLY A 314 19.22 7.51 9.26
N SER A 315 20.18 8.43 9.31
CA SER A 315 20.01 9.73 9.99
C SER A 315 18.97 10.60 9.27
N ASP A 316 18.86 10.46 7.94
CA ASP A 316 17.84 11.13 7.14
C ASP A 316 16.43 10.66 7.52
N LEU A 317 16.22 9.36 7.72
CA LEU A 317 14.90 8.86 8.13
C LEU A 317 14.42 9.54 9.41
N VAL A 318 15.28 9.66 10.42
CA VAL A 318 14.93 10.32 11.69
C VAL A 318 14.66 11.81 11.48
N ALA A 319 15.57 12.51 10.81
CA ALA A 319 15.46 13.96 10.64
C ALA A 319 14.27 14.36 9.77
N LEU A 320 14.03 13.62 8.68
CA LEU A 320 12.90 13.84 7.79
C LEU A 320 11.57 13.44 8.45
N THR A 321 11.57 12.37 9.26
CA THR A 321 10.40 12.04 10.08
C THR A 321 10.06 13.19 11.04
N ALA A 322 11.06 13.76 11.70
CA ALA A 322 10.84 14.86 12.64
C ALA A 322 10.43 16.18 11.95
N SER A 323 11.02 16.49 10.79
CA SER A 323 10.89 17.81 10.15
C SER A 323 9.73 17.90 9.15
N TYR A 324 9.30 16.77 8.59
CA TYR A 324 8.34 16.76 7.48
C TYR A 324 7.15 15.81 7.74
N VAL A 325 7.41 14.58 8.16
CA VAL A 325 6.34 13.58 8.39
C VAL A 325 5.50 13.92 9.64
N SER A 326 6.15 14.13 10.79
CA SER A 326 5.46 14.39 12.05
C SER A 326 4.67 15.71 12.05
N PRO A 327 5.21 16.81 11.49
CA PRO A 327 4.46 18.06 11.36
C PRO A 327 3.26 17.93 10.43
N PHE A 328 3.36 17.14 9.35
CA PHE A 328 2.19 16.85 8.52
C PHE A 328 1.10 16.19 9.37
N TYR A 329 1.44 15.23 10.24
CA TYR A 329 0.49 14.52 11.10
C TYR A 329 0.01 15.27 12.35
N ASN A 330 0.61 16.41 12.71
CA ASN A 330 0.13 17.26 13.80
C ASN A 330 -1.16 17.98 13.35
N TYR A 331 -2.24 17.73 14.07
CA TYR A 331 -3.51 18.44 14.02
C TYR A 331 -4.19 18.28 15.38
#